data_AF-A0A7K5ANJ3-F1
#
_entry.id   AF-A0A7K5ANJ3-F1
#
_cell.length_a   1.000
_cell.length_b   1.000
_cell.length_c   1.000
_cell.angle_alpha   90.00
_cell.angle_beta   90.00
_cell.angle_gamma   90.00
#
_symmetry.space_group_name_H-M   'P 1'
#
loop_
_entity.id
_entity.type
_entity.pdbx_description
1 polymer ?
#
loop_
_entity_poly.entity_id
_entity_poly.type
_entity_poly.pdbx_seq_one_letter_code
_entity_poly.pdbx_strand_id
1 'polypeptide(L)'
;ATGGKCSAGFYCPRGSPEPLPCPPGLYCNTSGTAAPLQCPPGTWSGREGRRSLQECQPCPGGFYCNGSGQGVPSGHCSPGFFCPKNSSSFLENECPAGHHCPAGTAFAAQFPCPKGTYNPQTGSSLRSHCTPCDPGHYCGLAGQSHVTGPCLAGFYCTGGASSATPTDGLQGNTCPKGAYCPLGSAFPQPCPPGSYSSSTGNTGIEDCLLCDAG
;
A
#
# COMPACT_ATOMS: atom_id res chain seq x y z
N ALA A 1 -12.38 17.56 52.55
CA ALA A 1 -11.22 17.54 51.63
C ALA A 1 -10.42 16.28 51.89
N THR A 2 -10.21 15.43 50.87
CA THR A 2 -9.50 14.15 51.02
C THR A 2 -8.00 14.27 51.29
N GLY A 3 -7.46 15.50 51.37
CA GLY A 3 -6.14 15.77 51.94
C GLY A 3 -4.99 15.00 51.28
N GLY A 4 -5.05 14.80 49.95
CA GLY A 4 -4.00 14.08 49.21
C GLY A 4 -4.02 12.55 49.36
N LYS A 5 -5.13 11.96 49.84
CA LYS A 5 -5.30 10.51 49.97
C LYS A 5 -6.10 9.93 48.78
N CYS A 6 -5.47 9.79 47.62
CA CYS A 6 -5.99 9.03 46.47
C CYS A 6 -5.12 7.82 46.21
N SER A 7 -5.71 6.72 45.74
CA SER A 7 -4.96 5.59 45.16
C SER A 7 -4.60 5.85 43.70
N ALA A 8 -3.68 5.04 43.16
CA ALA A 8 -3.38 5.04 41.73
C ALA A 8 -4.66 4.82 40.89
N GLY A 9 -4.75 5.52 39.76
CA GLY A 9 -5.98 5.61 38.96
C GLY A 9 -6.91 6.76 39.37
N PHE A 10 -6.61 7.46 40.47
CA PHE A 10 -7.32 8.67 40.91
C PHE A 10 -6.34 9.82 41.15
N TYR A 11 -6.82 11.05 41.04
CA TYR A 11 -6.08 12.27 41.40
C TYR A 11 -6.90 13.14 42.36
N CYS A 12 -6.21 13.91 43.22
CA CYS A 12 -6.84 14.76 44.22
C CYS A 12 -6.26 16.17 44.12
N PRO A 13 -6.83 17.06 43.29
CA PRO A 13 -6.40 18.44 43.25
C PRO A 13 -6.65 19.12 44.60
N ARG A 14 -5.89 20.19 44.92
CA ARG A 14 -6.07 20.93 46.18
C ARG A 14 -7.52 21.42 46.32
N GLY A 15 -8.13 21.12 47.46
CA GLY A 15 -9.52 21.50 47.75
C GLY A 15 -10.57 20.50 47.26
N SER A 16 -10.20 19.41 46.59
CA SER A 16 -11.16 18.38 46.17
C SER A 16 -11.89 17.75 47.36
N PRO A 17 -13.24 17.59 47.28
CA PRO A 17 -14.01 16.94 48.32
C PRO A 17 -13.76 15.42 48.36
N GLU A 18 -13.46 14.81 47.21
CA GLU A 18 -13.26 13.37 47.01
C GLU A 18 -12.22 13.09 45.89
N PRO A 19 -11.68 11.85 45.77
CA PRO A 19 -10.76 11.47 44.70
C PRO A 19 -11.46 11.42 43.34
N LEU A 20 -10.88 12.05 42.31
CA LEU A 20 -11.42 12.05 40.96
C LEU A 20 -10.74 10.96 40.10
N PRO A 21 -11.48 10.24 39.24
CA PRO A 21 -10.86 9.26 38.35
C PRO A 21 -9.89 9.94 37.40
N CYS A 22 -8.78 9.26 37.08
CA CYS A 22 -7.81 9.79 36.13
C CYS A 22 -8.49 9.94 34.76
N PRO A 23 -8.54 11.15 34.17
CA PRO A 23 -9.35 11.39 32.98
C PRO A 23 -8.72 10.75 31.73
N PRO A 24 -9.48 10.65 30.61
CA PRO A 24 -8.98 10.13 29.35
C PRO A 24 -7.71 10.89 28.89
N GLY A 25 -6.81 10.17 28.24
CA GLY A 25 -5.50 10.66 27.79
C GLY A 25 -4.45 10.77 28.89
N LEU A 26 -4.80 10.62 30.16
CA LEU A 26 -3.90 10.77 31.30
C LEU A 26 -3.75 9.45 32.08
N TYR A 27 -2.73 9.37 32.93
CA TYR A 27 -2.52 8.28 33.89
C TYR A 27 -2.04 8.82 35.25
N CYS A 28 -2.38 8.09 36.31
CA CYS A 28 -2.18 8.49 37.70
C CYS A 28 -1.47 7.35 38.46
N ASN A 29 -0.14 7.37 38.49
CA ASN A 29 0.69 6.26 38.98
C ASN A 29 1.05 6.32 40.47
N THR A 30 0.98 7.50 41.07
CA THR A 30 1.35 7.69 42.47
C THR A 30 0.11 8.00 43.29
N SER A 31 0.00 7.34 44.44
CA SER A 31 -1.02 7.68 45.43
C SER A 31 -0.81 9.12 45.89
N GLY A 32 -1.89 9.90 45.97
CA GLY A 32 -1.83 11.33 46.32
C GLY A 32 -1.36 12.25 45.19
N THR A 33 -1.40 11.79 43.93
CA THR A 33 -1.15 12.64 42.76
C THR A 33 -2.09 13.84 42.76
N ALA A 34 -1.51 15.06 42.77
CA ALA A 34 -2.27 16.30 42.67
C ALA A 34 -2.63 16.66 41.21
N ALA A 35 -1.83 16.20 40.24
CA ALA A 35 -2.02 16.46 38.81
C ALA A 35 -1.68 15.19 37.98
N PRO A 36 -2.60 14.68 37.15
CA PRO A 36 -2.35 13.51 36.30
C PRO A 36 -1.21 13.70 35.30
N LEU A 37 -0.56 12.59 34.93
CA LEU A 37 0.50 12.54 33.92
C LEU A 37 -0.08 12.27 32.53
N GLN A 38 0.51 12.83 31.48
CA GLN A 38 0.01 12.70 30.11
C GLN A 38 0.53 11.44 29.43
N CYS A 39 -0.35 10.71 28.72
CA CYS A 39 0.11 9.72 27.75
C CYS A 39 0.96 10.41 26.66
N PRO A 40 2.14 9.88 26.31
CA PRO A 40 3.03 10.52 25.33
C PRO A 40 2.52 10.39 23.89
N PRO A 41 3.06 11.17 22.93
CA PRO A 41 2.80 10.98 21.50
C PRO A 41 3.04 9.54 21.05
N GLY A 42 2.27 9.10 20.06
CA GLY A 42 2.18 7.69 19.66
C GLY A 42 1.20 6.88 20.53
N THR A 43 0.70 7.43 21.63
CA THR A 43 -0.29 6.77 22.50
C THR A 43 -1.50 7.65 22.81
N TRP A 44 -2.57 7.03 23.28
CA TRP A 44 -3.83 7.69 23.67
C TRP A 44 -4.55 6.88 24.75
N SER A 45 -5.56 7.45 25.41
CA SER A 45 -6.43 6.67 26.32
C SER A 45 -7.86 7.18 26.29
N GLY A 46 -8.79 6.41 25.72
CA GLY A 46 -10.22 6.74 25.75
C GLY A 46 -10.96 6.37 27.03
N ARG A 47 -10.29 5.74 28.00
CA ARG A 47 -10.90 5.33 29.27
C ARG A 47 -10.30 6.10 30.44
N GLU A 48 -11.13 6.27 31.46
CA GLU A 48 -10.73 6.83 32.76
C GLU A 48 -10.01 5.79 33.64
N GLY A 49 -9.41 6.25 34.74
CA GLY A 49 -8.89 5.42 35.81
C GLY A 49 -7.52 4.78 35.55
N ARG A 50 -6.78 5.25 34.53
CA ARG A 50 -5.46 4.69 34.18
C ARG A 50 -4.45 4.91 35.29
N ARG A 51 -3.71 3.84 35.62
CA ARG A 51 -2.77 3.84 36.74
C ARG A 51 -1.33 3.96 36.28
N SER A 52 -1.00 3.68 35.03
CA SER A 52 0.38 3.78 34.57
C SER A 52 0.50 4.08 33.08
N LEU A 53 1.72 4.43 32.67
CA LEU A 53 2.08 4.66 31.28
C LEU A 53 1.80 3.43 30.38
N GLN A 54 1.97 2.22 30.92
CA GLN A 54 1.72 0.97 30.18
C GLN A 54 0.24 0.76 29.84
N GLU A 55 -0.65 1.49 30.52
CA GLU A 55 -2.07 1.44 30.23
C GLU A 55 -2.50 2.44 29.14
N CYS A 56 -1.62 3.36 28.74
CA CYS A 56 -1.81 4.15 27.53
C CYS A 56 -1.85 3.20 26.32
N GLN A 57 -2.90 3.33 25.51
CA GLN A 57 -3.07 2.50 24.32
C GLN A 57 -2.17 3.02 23.21
N PRO A 58 -1.46 2.14 22.48
CA PRO A 58 -0.75 2.57 21.28
C PRO A 58 -1.74 3.14 20.27
N CYS A 59 -1.29 4.12 19.49
CA CYS A 59 -2.07 4.64 18.38
C CYS A 59 -2.38 3.48 17.43
N PRO A 60 -3.66 3.27 17.06
CA PRO A 60 -4.02 2.17 16.16
C PRO A 60 -3.43 2.39 14.78
N GLY A 61 -3.11 1.31 14.07
CA GLY A 61 -2.65 1.40 12.68
C GLY A 61 -3.72 2.09 11.82
N GLY A 62 -3.27 2.95 10.91
CA GLY A 62 -4.11 3.82 10.10
C GLY A 62 -4.41 5.17 10.76
N PHE A 63 -3.93 5.41 11.98
CA PHE A 63 -4.09 6.66 12.71
C PHE A 63 -2.74 7.17 13.22
N TYR A 64 -2.68 8.47 13.53
CA TYR A 64 -1.54 9.07 14.21
C TYR A 64 -1.97 9.81 15.47
N CYS A 65 -1.06 9.88 16.45
CA CYS A 65 -1.29 10.49 17.77
C CYS A 65 -0.14 11.48 18.07
N ASN A 66 -0.25 12.74 17.61
CA ASN A 66 0.88 13.69 17.60
C ASN A 66 1.12 14.45 18.90
N GLY A 67 0.12 14.55 19.75
CA GLY A 67 0.15 15.28 21.01
C GLY A 67 0.16 14.34 22.21
N SER A 68 0.49 14.92 23.36
CA SER A 68 0.39 14.23 24.64
C SER A 68 -1.00 14.42 25.25
N GLY A 69 -1.41 13.50 26.12
CA GLY A 69 -2.66 13.63 26.86
C GLY A 69 -3.93 13.35 26.03
N GLN A 70 -3.81 12.62 24.91
CA GLN A 70 -4.92 12.46 23.96
C GLN A 70 -5.95 11.42 24.42
N GLY A 71 -7.22 11.84 24.52
CA GLY A 71 -8.35 10.95 24.79
C GLY A 71 -8.82 10.15 23.57
N VAL A 72 -8.45 10.59 22.36
CA VAL A 72 -8.76 9.96 21.07
C VAL A 72 -7.57 10.16 20.12
N PRO A 73 -7.38 9.32 19.09
CA PRO A 73 -6.35 9.56 18.07
C PRO A 73 -6.49 10.94 17.40
N SER A 74 -5.38 11.51 16.94
CA SER A 74 -5.39 12.84 16.31
C SER A 74 -6.14 12.86 14.98
N GLY A 75 -6.07 11.76 14.24
CA GLY A 75 -6.75 11.60 12.96
C GLY A 75 -6.31 10.36 12.21
N HIS A 76 -6.98 10.11 11.08
CA HIS A 76 -6.55 9.10 10.12
C HIS A 76 -5.22 9.50 9.48
N CYS A 77 -4.45 8.51 9.07
CA CYS A 77 -3.27 8.74 8.26
C CYS A 77 -3.66 9.48 6.96
N SER A 78 -2.89 10.52 6.61
CA SER A 78 -3.14 11.32 5.43
C SER A 78 -3.01 10.48 4.14
N PRO A 79 -3.80 10.75 3.10
CA PRO A 79 -3.62 10.12 1.79
C PRO A 79 -2.18 10.31 1.28
N GLY A 80 -1.61 9.26 0.69
CA GLY A 80 -0.22 9.22 0.25
C GLY A 80 0.76 8.79 1.35
N PHE A 81 0.26 8.50 2.55
CA PHE A 81 1.05 8.01 3.68
C PHE A 81 0.38 6.79 4.31
N PHE A 82 1.15 6.02 5.09
CA PHE A 82 0.64 4.95 5.94
C PHE A 82 1.06 5.17 7.39
N CYS A 83 0.32 4.63 8.36
CA CYS A 83 0.62 4.85 9.77
C CYS A 83 0.60 3.50 10.49
N PRO A 84 1.77 2.92 10.79
CA PRO A 84 1.86 1.74 11.63
C PRO A 84 1.26 1.98 13.03
N LYS A 85 1.13 0.90 13.82
CA LYS A 85 0.78 1.06 15.23
C LYS A 85 1.84 1.93 15.93
N ASN A 86 1.40 2.73 16.91
CA ASN A 86 2.24 3.65 17.68
C ASN A 86 2.81 4.84 16.89
N SER A 87 2.27 5.14 15.70
CA SER A 87 2.66 6.34 14.94
C SER A 87 2.26 7.62 15.68
N SER A 88 3.23 8.50 15.91
CA SER A 88 3.00 9.87 16.38
C SER A 88 2.77 10.85 15.22
N SER A 89 3.24 10.51 14.01
CA SER A 89 3.11 11.31 12.80
C SER A 89 2.95 10.42 11.58
N PHE A 90 2.34 10.96 10.52
CA PHE A 90 2.26 10.32 9.21
C PHE A 90 3.47 10.65 8.32
N LEU A 91 4.19 11.75 8.58
CA LEU A 91 5.21 12.30 7.68
C LEU A 91 6.41 11.38 7.43
N GLU A 92 6.67 10.45 8.34
CA GLU A 92 7.81 9.50 8.24
C GLU A 92 7.49 8.29 7.36
N ASN A 93 6.23 8.09 6.96
CA ASN A 93 5.73 6.86 6.37
C ASN A 93 5.05 7.13 5.03
N GLU A 94 5.82 7.63 4.06
CA GLU A 94 5.34 7.87 2.71
C GLU A 94 4.93 6.56 2.01
N CYS A 95 3.87 6.61 1.18
CA CYS A 95 3.42 5.43 0.44
C CYS A 95 4.54 4.92 -0.49
N PRO A 96 4.91 3.64 -0.43
CA PRO A 96 5.98 3.10 -1.26
C PRO A 96 5.55 3.03 -2.73
N ALA A 97 6.53 3.07 -3.64
CA ALA A 97 6.29 2.77 -5.04
C ALA A 97 5.66 1.39 -5.21
N GLY A 98 4.86 1.25 -6.26
CA GLY A 98 4.03 0.08 -6.56
C GLY A 98 2.73 0.00 -5.77
N HIS A 99 2.43 0.99 -4.93
CA HIS A 99 1.26 0.99 -4.05
C HIS A 99 0.47 2.31 -4.17
N HIS A 100 -0.71 2.35 -3.57
CA HIS A 100 -1.48 3.58 -3.37
C HIS A 100 -2.07 3.61 -1.96
N CYS A 101 -1.88 4.68 -1.21
CA CYS A 101 -2.27 4.75 0.20
C CYS A 101 -3.43 5.75 0.36
N PRO A 102 -4.70 5.31 0.32
CA PRO A 102 -5.83 6.16 0.69
C PRO A 102 -5.76 6.56 2.18
N ALA A 103 -6.62 7.49 2.60
CA ALA A 103 -6.71 7.90 4.00
C ALA A 103 -6.90 6.69 4.93
N GLY A 104 -6.16 6.65 6.03
CA GLY A 104 -6.25 5.57 7.01
C GLY A 104 -5.45 4.31 6.67
N THR A 105 -4.53 4.37 5.70
CA THR A 105 -3.63 3.23 5.41
C THR A 105 -2.75 2.91 6.64
N ALA A 106 -2.74 1.66 7.07
CA ALA A 106 -2.10 1.21 8.29
C ALA A 106 -0.68 0.64 8.09
N PHE A 107 -0.36 0.17 6.89
CA PHE A 107 0.96 -0.36 6.57
C PHE A 107 1.26 -0.23 5.08
N ALA A 108 2.56 -0.18 4.75
CA ALA A 108 3.06 0.16 3.42
C ALA A 108 2.49 -0.69 2.27
N ALA A 109 2.33 -2.00 2.50
CA ALA A 109 1.89 -2.96 1.48
C ALA A 109 0.37 -3.21 1.46
N GLN A 110 -0.44 -2.40 2.17
CA GLN A 110 -1.88 -2.67 2.31
C GLN A 110 -2.65 -2.59 1.00
N PHE A 111 -2.20 -1.73 0.09
CA PHE A 111 -2.91 -1.39 -1.14
C PHE A 111 -1.95 -1.44 -2.34
N PRO A 112 -1.54 -2.65 -2.76
CA PRO A 112 -0.65 -2.84 -3.89
C PRO A 112 -1.36 -2.54 -5.20
N CYS A 113 -0.63 -2.01 -6.18
CA CYS A 113 -1.08 -2.01 -7.56
C CYS A 113 -1.34 -3.44 -8.02
N PRO A 114 -2.42 -3.69 -8.78
CA PRO A 114 -2.79 -5.05 -9.21
C PRO A 114 -1.79 -5.56 -10.23
N LYS A 115 -1.77 -6.88 -10.41
CA LYS A 115 -1.10 -7.49 -11.57
C LYS A 115 -1.60 -6.85 -12.87
N GLY A 116 -0.72 -6.76 -13.86
CA GLY A 116 -0.98 -6.04 -15.10
C GLY A 116 -0.73 -4.53 -15.01
N THR A 117 -0.34 -4.01 -13.85
CA THR A 117 -0.01 -2.58 -13.68
C THR A 117 1.21 -2.40 -12.77
N TYR A 118 1.75 -1.19 -12.76
CA TYR A 118 2.84 -0.78 -11.88
C TYR A 118 2.67 0.69 -11.49
N ASN A 119 3.39 1.14 -10.45
CA ASN A 119 3.45 2.55 -10.10
C ASN A 119 4.87 2.94 -9.68
N PRO A 120 5.61 3.74 -10.47
CA PRO A 120 6.98 4.13 -10.12
C PRO A 120 7.04 5.21 -9.02
N GLN A 121 5.93 5.86 -8.68
CA GLN A 121 5.91 7.00 -7.77
C GLN A 121 5.69 6.57 -6.31
N THR A 122 6.41 7.20 -5.39
CA THR A 122 6.06 7.21 -3.96
C THR A 122 4.94 8.21 -3.68
N GLY A 123 4.35 8.16 -2.49
CA GLY A 123 3.35 9.15 -2.05
C GLY A 123 2.00 9.05 -2.77
N SER A 124 1.80 8.04 -3.61
CA SER A 124 0.55 7.87 -4.35
C SER A 124 -0.60 7.54 -3.40
N SER A 125 -1.71 8.26 -3.52
CA SER A 125 -2.91 8.05 -2.72
C SER A 125 -4.05 7.37 -3.48
N LEU A 126 -3.99 7.39 -4.81
CA LEU A 126 -5.07 6.99 -5.69
C LEU A 126 -4.74 5.71 -6.45
N ARG A 127 -5.75 4.85 -6.58
CA ARG A 127 -5.68 3.64 -7.40
C ARG A 127 -5.37 3.93 -8.87
N SER A 128 -5.83 5.06 -9.38
CA SER A 128 -5.61 5.49 -10.77
C SER A 128 -4.15 5.78 -11.10
N HIS A 129 -3.26 5.88 -10.12
CA HIS A 129 -1.81 5.98 -10.34
C HIS A 129 -1.14 4.62 -10.62
N CYS A 130 -1.89 3.52 -10.52
CA CYS A 130 -1.44 2.22 -11.01
C CYS A 130 -1.57 2.18 -12.53
N THR A 131 -0.48 2.43 -13.22
CA THR A 131 -0.40 2.49 -14.69
C THR A 131 -0.38 1.07 -15.27
N PRO A 132 -1.20 0.76 -16.28
CA PRO A 132 -1.10 -0.50 -17.02
C PRO A 132 0.32 -0.75 -17.53
N CYS A 133 0.74 -2.00 -17.52
CA CYS A 133 2.03 -2.37 -18.11
C CYS A 133 2.06 -1.98 -19.59
N ASP A 134 3.19 -1.46 -20.05
CA ASP A 134 3.32 -0.96 -21.43
C ASP A 134 3.13 -2.10 -22.45
N PRO A 135 2.63 -1.80 -23.66
CA PRO A 135 2.60 -2.79 -24.74
C PRO A 135 3.98 -3.43 -24.95
N GLY A 136 4.01 -4.74 -25.21
CA GLY A 136 5.23 -5.52 -25.28
C GLY A 136 5.82 -5.93 -23.93
N HIS A 137 5.27 -5.46 -22.80
CA HIS A 137 5.73 -5.80 -21.44
C HIS A 137 4.61 -6.35 -20.56
N TYR A 138 4.99 -7.01 -19.46
CA TYR A 138 4.05 -7.56 -18.49
C TYR A 138 4.45 -7.24 -17.04
N CYS A 139 3.44 -7.23 -16.16
CA CYS A 139 3.52 -6.94 -14.73
C CYS A 139 2.95 -8.15 -13.98
N GLY A 140 3.80 -9.12 -13.64
CA GLY A 140 3.41 -10.43 -13.13
C GLY A 140 2.98 -10.50 -11.67
N LEU A 141 3.31 -9.49 -10.88
CA LEU A 141 3.08 -9.42 -9.44
C LEU A 141 2.29 -8.15 -9.08
N ALA A 142 1.58 -8.22 -7.96
CA ALA A 142 1.00 -7.02 -7.36
C ALA A 142 2.09 -6.22 -6.64
N GLY A 143 1.93 -4.91 -6.51
CA GLY A 143 2.85 -4.07 -5.73
C GLY A 143 4.12 -3.65 -6.48
N GLN A 144 4.15 -3.77 -7.81
CA GLN A 144 5.34 -3.49 -8.61
C GLN A 144 5.56 -2.01 -8.87
N SER A 145 6.80 -1.55 -8.75
CA SER A 145 7.19 -0.18 -9.12
C SER A 145 7.65 -0.02 -10.57
N HIS A 146 7.80 -1.13 -11.28
CA HIS A 146 8.28 -1.21 -12.67
C HIS A 146 7.72 -2.48 -13.32
N VAL A 147 7.78 -2.53 -14.65
CA VAL A 147 7.43 -3.74 -15.43
C VAL A 147 8.26 -4.95 -14.97
N THR A 148 7.71 -6.16 -15.05
CA THR A 148 8.47 -7.39 -14.77
C THR A 148 9.46 -7.69 -15.88
N GLY A 149 9.06 -7.46 -17.13
CA GLY A 149 9.90 -7.71 -18.29
C GLY A 149 9.10 -7.70 -19.60
N PRO A 150 9.76 -8.00 -20.72
CA PRO A 150 9.09 -8.12 -22.02
C PRO A 150 8.24 -9.40 -22.11
N CYS A 151 7.22 -9.38 -22.95
CA CYS A 151 6.48 -10.57 -23.35
C CYS A 151 7.39 -11.51 -24.14
N LEU A 152 7.24 -12.82 -23.93
CA LEU A 152 8.12 -13.82 -24.54
C LEU A 152 7.89 -13.89 -26.05
N ALA A 153 8.96 -14.25 -26.78
CA ALA A 153 8.85 -14.51 -28.21
C ALA A 153 7.81 -15.62 -28.48
N GLY A 154 7.09 -15.49 -29.59
CA GLY A 154 5.93 -16.32 -29.90
C GLY A 154 4.63 -15.82 -29.26
N PHE A 155 4.66 -14.74 -28.51
CA PHE A 155 3.49 -14.05 -27.95
C PHE A 155 3.59 -12.54 -28.19
N TYR A 156 2.45 -11.86 -28.17
CA TYR A 156 2.39 -10.41 -28.16
C TYR A 156 1.48 -9.93 -27.04
N CYS A 157 1.71 -8.73 -26.53
CA CYS A 157 0.88 -8.12 -25.50
C CYS A 157 0.59 -6.66 -25.77
N THR A 158 -0.69 -6.30 -25.74
CA THR A 158 -1.22 -5.01 -26.20
C THR A 158 -1.21 -3.93 -25.11
N GLY A 159 -0.86 -4.30 -23.88
CA GLY A 159 -0.83 -3.44 -22.69
C GLY A 159 -1.64 -4.04 -21.54
N GLY A 160 -1.24 -3.74 -20.31
CA GLY A 160 -1.89 -4.25 -19.11
C GLY A 160 -1.65 -5.75 -18.83
N ALA A 161 -0.73 -6.40 -19.53
CA ALA A 161 -0.53 -7.84 -19.41
C ALA A 161 0.03 -8.23 -18.04
N SER A 162 -0.55 -9.27 -17.43
CA SER A 162 -0.07 -9.84 -16.17
C SER A 162 0.82 -11.09 -16.35
N SER A 163 1.10 -11.47 -17.59
CA SER A 163 1.91 -12.65 -17.93
C SER A 163 2.76 -12.35 -19.15
N ALA A 164 3.95 -12.96 -19.24
CA ALA A 164 4.82 -12.86 -20.40
C ALA A 164 4.28 -13.64 -21.62
N THR A 165 3.33 -14.56 -21.40
CA THR A 165 2.71 -15.41 -22.43
C THR A 165 1.17 -15.30 -22.34
N PRO A 166 0.59 -14.13 -22.59
CA PRO A 166 -0.86 -13.96 -22.52
C PRO A 166 -1.54 -14.78 -23.63
N THR A 167 -2.69 -15.37 -23.30
CA THR A 167 -3.50 -16.21 -24.22
C THR A 167 -4.99 -15.88 -24.16
N ASP A 168 -5.36 -14.81 -23.46
CA ASP A 168 -6.75 -14.43 -23.22
C ASP A 168 -7.36 -13.59 -24.36
N GLY A 169 -6.54 -13.15 -25.31
CA GLY A 169 -6.95 -12.28 -26.41
C GLY A 169 -7.30 -10.85 -26.00
N LEU A 170 -7.18 -10.52 -24.70
CA LEU A 170 -7.52 -9.22 -24.13
C LEU A 170 -6.28 -8.38 -23.90
N GLN A 171 -5.30 -8.91 -23.16
CA GLN A 171 -4.01 -8.22 -22.91
C GLN A 171 -2.90 -8.71 -23.84
N GLY A 172 -3.22 -9.66 -24.72
CA GLY A 172 -2.30 -10.27 -25.66
C GLY A 172 -2.75 -11.65 -26.09
N ASN A 173 -1.98 -12.29 -26.96
CA ASN A 173 -2.23 -13.66 -27.36
C ASN A 173 -0.95 -14.35 -27.86
N THR A 174 -1.05 -15.65 -28.10
CA THR A 174 -0.10 -16.40 -28.92
C THR A 174 0.00 -15.76 -30.31
N CYS A 175 1.20 -15.69 -30.86
CA CYS A 175 1.43 -15.12 -32.18
C CYS A 175 0.59 -15.87 -33.24
N PRO A 176 -0.26 -15.18 -34.02
CA PRO A 176 -1.13 -15.82 -34.99
C PRO A 176 -0.36 -16.32 -36.21
N LYS A 177 -1.02 -17.19 -36.99
CA LYS A 177 -0.53 -17.64 -38.29
C LYS A 177 -0.34 -16.45 -39.24
N GLY A 178 0.63 -16.56 -40.14
CA GLY A 178 0.99 -15.50 -41.09
C GLY A 178 1.76 -14.31 -40.48
N ALA A 179 2.14 -14.41 -39.19
CA ALA A 179 2.92 -13.40 -38.49
C ALA A 179 3.98 -14.05 -37.60
N TYR A 180 4.93 -13.24 -37.12
CA TYR A 180 5.94 -13.60 -36.12
C TYR A 180 6.03 -12.54 -35.04
N CYS A 181 6.45 -12.94 -33.84
CA CYS A 181 6.45 -12.10 -32.65
C CYS A 181 7.79 -12.27 -31.90
N PRO A 182 8.77 -11.40 -32.15
CA PRO A 182 10.00 -11.36 -31.36
C PRO A 182 9.75 -11.01 -29.89
N LEU A 183 10.77 -11.15 -29.05
CA LEU A 183 10.72 -10.75 -27.63
C LEU A 183 10.24 -9.29 -27.50
N GLY A 184 9.24 -9.06 -26.65
CA GLY A 184 8.70 -7.72 -26.40
C GLY A 184 7.72 -7.22 -27.47
N SER A 185 7.12 -8.11 -28.26
CA SER A 185 6.16 -7.72 -29.29
C SER A 185 4.87 -7.14 -28.68
N ALA A 186 4.52 -5.91 -29.08
CA ALA A 186 3.24 -5.30 -28.74
C ALA A 186 2.08 -5.79 -29.63
N PHE A 187 2.42 -6.23 -30.83
CA PHE A 187 1.49 -6.72 -31.85
C PHE A 187 2.23 -7.74 -32.77
N PRO A 188 1.50 -8.64 -33.45
CA PRO A 188 2.10 -9.55 -34.42
C PRO A 188 2.69 -8.83 -35.63
N GLN A 189 3.92 -9.16 -36.02
CA GLN A 189 4.53 -8.66 -37.25
C GLN A 189 4.19 -9.59 -38.41
N PRO A 190 3.55 -9.12 -39.49
CA PRO A 190 3.20 -9.99 -40.61
C PRO A 190 4.46 -10.54 -41.29
N CYS A 191 4.38 -11.76 -41.79
CA CYS A 191 5.42 -12.31 -42.66
C CYS A 191 5.61 -11.41 -43.90
N PRO A 192 6.85 -11.24 -44.39
CA PRO A 192 7.13 -10.45 -45.59
C PRO A 192 6.30 -10.89 -46.80
N PRO A 193 5.97 -9.97 -47.73
CA PRO A 193 5.31 -10.33 -48.98
C PRO A 193 6.05 -11.47 -49.71
N GLY A 194 5.30 -12.46 -50.20
CA GLY A 194 5.87 -13.66 -50.83
C GLY A 194 6.32 -14.73 -49.83
N SER A 195 6.00 -14.59 -48.54
CA SER A 195 6.19 -15.61 -47.52
C SER A 195 4.92 -15.82 -46.69
N TYR A 196 4.81 -16.97 -46.03
CA TYR A 196 3.69 -17.36 -45.18
C TYR A 196 4.17 -18.17 -43.97
N SER A 197 3.33 -18.27 -42.94
CA SER A 197 3.52 -19.27 -41.88
C SER A 197 2.19 -19.88 -41.46
N SER A 198 2.12 -21.21 -41.47
CA SER A 198 0.93 -21.97 -41.06
C SER A 198 0.87 -22.26 -39.55
N SER A 199 1.94 -21.94 -38.83
CA SER A 199 2.10 -22.19 -37.40
C SER A 199 1.74 -20.96 -36.58
N THR A 200 1.27 -21.18 -35.35
CA THR A 200 1.15 -20.14 -34.32
C THR A 200 2.39 -20.14 -33.44
N GLY A 201 2.67 -19.03 -32.76
CA GLY A 201 3.80 -18.93 -31.85
C GLY A 201 5.14 -18.69 -32.54
N ASN A 202 5.12 -18.25 -33.80
CA ASN A 202 6.33 -17.88 -34.55
C ASN A 202 7.07 -16.75 -33.81
N THR A 203 8.38 -16.90 -33.72
CA THR A 203 9.26 -16.07 -32.89
C THR A 203 10.08 -15.09 -33.73
N GLY A 204 10.33 -15.40 -35.01
CA GLY A 204 11.16 -14.59 -35.89
C GLY A 204 10.82 -14.75 -37.36
N ILE A 205 11.49 -13.95 -38.20
CA ILE A 205 11.32 -13.97 -39.66
C ILE A 205 11.70 -15.33 -40.28
N GLU A 206 12.59 -16.07 -39.62
CA GLU A 206 13.00 -17.43 -40.03
C GLU A 206 11.84 -18.44 -40.01
N ASP A 207 10.76 -18.14 -39.28
CA ASP A 207 9.54 -18.96 -39.23
C ASP A 207 8.59 -18.68 -40.42
N CYS A 208 8.93 -17.72 -41.29
CA CYS A 208 8.20 -17.39 -42.51
C CYS A 208 8.78 -18.16 -43.70
N LEU A 209 7.98 -19.06 -44.27
CA LEU A 209 8.33 -19.88 -45.43
C LEU A 209 8.01 -19.13 -46.72
N LEU A 210 8.91 -19.18 -47.72
CA LEU A 210 8.63 -18.61 -49.04
C LEU A 210 7.45 -19.33 -49.70
N CYS A 211 6.61 -18.56 -50.39
CA CYS A 211 5.58 -19.12 -51.25
C CYS A 211 6.24 -19.79 -52.47
N ASP A 212 5.74 -20.97 -52.84
CA ASP A 212 6.14 -21.60 -54.10
C ASP A 212 5.71 -20.71 -55.28
N ALA A 213 6.57 -20.62 -56.30
CA ALA A 213 6.23 -19.90 -57.53
C ALA A 213 5.10 -20.66 -58.26
N GLY A 214 3.92 -20.04 -58.30
CA GLY A 214 2.73 -20.52 -59.01
C GLY A 214 2.28 -19.52 -60.05
#